data_AF-A0A8C3SG60-F1
#
_entry.id   AF-A0A8C3SG60-F1
#
_cell.length_a   1.000
_cell.length_b   1.000
_cell.length_c   1.000
_cell.angle_alpha   90.00
_cell.angle_beta   90.00
_cell.angle_gamma   90.00
#
_symmetry.space_group_name_H-M   'P 1'
#
loop_
_entity.id
_entity.type
_entity.pdbx_description
1 polymer ?
#
loop_
_entity_poly.entity_id
_entity_poly.type
_entity_poly.pdbx_seq_one_letter_code
_entity_poly.pdbx_strand_id
1 'polypeptide(L)'
;MGARLLQDVRQDLADVVQVCEGKKKQTNYLRILINELVKGILPCSWSHYTVPAGMTVIQWVSDFSERIKQLQNISQAAASGGAKELKVSILCCIAFSHCGEG
;
A
#
# COMPACT_ATOMS: atom_id res chain seq x y z
N MET A 1 9.77 4.32 -3.32
CA MET A 1 8.70 3.45 -3.86
C MET A 1 7.42 3.53 -3.03
N GLY A 2 7.47 3.29 -1.70
CA GLY A 2 6.27 3.32 -0.84
C GLY A 2 5.48 4.65 -0.85
N ALA A 3 6.14 5.80 -0.82
CA ALA A 3 5.46 7.10 -0.84
C ALA A 3 4.69 7.38 -2.14
N ARG A 4 5.23 6.95 -3.30
CA ARG A 4 4.59 7.11 -4.61
C ARG A 4 3.36 6.22 -4.72
N LEU A 5 3.48 4.95 -4.37
CA LEU A 5 2.35 4.03 -4.36
C LEU A 5 1.24 4.51 -3.42
N LEU A 6 1.58 5.03 -2.24
CA LEU A 6 0.61 5.61 -1.32
C LEU A 6 -0.11 6.81 -1.93
N GLN A 7 0.61 7.68 -2.64
CA GLN A 7 0.01 8.81 -3.34
C GLN A 7 -0.93 8.34 -4.45
N ASP A 8 -0.51 7.37 -5.25
CA ASP A 8 -1.31 6.81 -6.35
C ASP A 8 -2.61 6.18 -5.82
N VAL A 9 -2.52 5.33 -4.78
CA VAL A 9 -3.68 4.71 -4.13
C VAL A 9 -4.62 5.76 -3.54
N ARG A 10 -4.09 6.81 -2.90
CA ARG A 10 -4.92 7.89 -2.34
C ARG A 10 -5.64 8.67 -3.45
N GLN A 11 -4.95 8.96 -4.55
CA GLN A 11 -5.54 9.66 -5.68
C GLN A 11 -6.63 8.82 -6.36
N ASP A 12 -6.36 7.53 -6.55
CA ASP A 12 -7.30 6.56 -7.08
C ASP A 12 -8.58 6.49 -6.24
N LEU A 13 -8.45 6.36 -4.91
CA LEU A 13 -9.60 6.35 -4.01
C LEU A 13 -10.36 7.68 -4.03
N ALA A 14 -9.67 8.81 -4.06
CA ALA A 14 -10.31 10.13 -4.17
C ALA A 14 -11.07 10.31 -5.50
N ASP A 15 -10.53 9.77 -6.59
CA ASP A 15 -11.18 9.78 -7.89
C ASP A 15 -12.41 8.85 -7.92
N VAL A 16 -12.33 7.68 -7.29
CA VAL A 16 -13.48 6.78 -7.11
C VAL A 16 -14.60 7.46 -6.35
N VAL A 17 -14.30 8.14 -5.24
CA VAL A 17 -15.30 8.92 -4.47
C VAL A 17 -15.96 9.96 -5.36
N GLN A 18 -15.19 10.75 -6.11
CA GLN A 18 -15.76 11.77 -7.01
C GLN A 18 -16.61 11.18 -8.13
N VAL A 19 -16.27 9.99 -8.64
CA VAL A 19 -17.10 9.28 -9.62
C VAL A 19 -18.41 8.82 -8.97
N CYS A 20 -18.37 8.26 -7.77
CA CYS A 20 -19.57 7.85 -7.02
C CYS A 20 -20.49 9.03 -6.68
N GLU A 21 -19.93 10.21 -6.42
CA GLU A 21 -20.67 11.44 -6.18
C GLU A 21 -21.16 12.13 -7.47
N GLY A 22 -20.84 11.60 -8.66
CA GLY A 22 -21.17 12.21 -9.95
C GLY A 22 -20.40 13.48 -10.27
N LYS A 23 -19.35 13.81 -9.51
CA LYS A 23 -18.51 15.00 -9.67
C LYS A 23 -17.38 14.81 -10.70
N LYS A 24 -17.06 13.56 -11.03
CA LYS A 24 -16.02 13.20 -12.02
C LYS A 24 -16.56 12.19 -13.02
N LYS A 25 -16.27 12.39 -14.31
CA LYS A 25 -16.58 11.40 -15.34
C LYS A 25 -15.73 10.15 -15.12
N GLN A 26 -16.38 9.00 -15.16
CA GLN A 26 -15.71 7.71 -15.07
C GLN A 26 -14.82 7.49 -16.31
N THR A 27 -13.55 7.16 -16.08
CA THR A 27 -12.61 6.76 -17.14
C THR A 27 -12.56 5.24 -17.26
N ASN A 28 -11.98 4.71 -18.35
CA ASN A 28 -11.78 3.26 -18.49
C ASN A 28 -10.93 2.68 -17.35
N TYR A 29 -9.92 3.43 -16.90
CA TYR A 29 -9.09 3.07 -15.76
C TYR A 29 -9.93 2.95 -14.47
N LEU A 30 -10.68 4.01 -14.11
CA LEU A 30 -11.50 4.01 -12.90
C LEU A 30 -12.60 2.95 -12.94
N ARG A 31 -13.14 2.65 -14.12
CA ARG A 31 -14.12 1.57 -14.31
C ARG A 31 -13.55 0.20 -13.97
N ILE A 32 -12.33 -0.10 -14.40
CA ILE A 32 -11.65 -1.36 -14.08
C ILE A 32 -11.35 -1.40 -12.57
N LEU A 33 -10.76 -0.32 -12.05
CA LEU A 33 -10.43 -0.20 -10.63
C LEU A 33 -11.64 -0.46 -9.74
N ILE A 34 -12.75 0.24 -9.96
CA ILE A 34 -14.00 0.06 -9.20
C ILE A 34 -14.50 -1.39 -9.29
N ASN A 35 -14.42 -2.01 -10.46
CA ASN A 35 -14.87 -3.38 -10.65
C ASN A 35 -14.05 -4.39 -9.83
N GLU A 36 -12.72 -4.21 -9.76
CA GLU A 36 -11.84 -5.04 -8.94
C GLU A 36 -12.08 -4.82 -7.45
N LEU A 37 -12.21 -3.56 -7.02
CA LEU A 37 -12.50 -3.20 -5.62
C LEU A 37 -13.83 -3.80 -5.12
N VAL A 38 -14.89 -3.71 -5.93
CA VAL A 38 -16.20 -4.30 -5.58
C VAL A 38 -16.15 -5.82 -5.49
N LYS A 39 -15.27 -6.47 -6.26
CA LYS A 39 -15.05 -7.93 -6.20
C LYS A 39 -14.13 -8.35 -5.06
N GLY A 40 -13.58 -7.41 -4.29
CA GLY A 40 -12.59 -7.69 -3.25
C GLY A 40 -11.22 -8.11 -3.79
N ILE A 41 -10.97 -7.90 -5.09
CA ILE A 41 -9.73 -8.26 -5.78
C ILE A 41 -8.75 -7.09 -5.68
N LEU A 42 -7.49 -7.39 -5.39
CA LEU A 42 -6.42 -6.39 -5.41
C LEU A 42 -6.17 -5.90 -6.84
N PRO A 43 -6.29 -4.58 -7.11
CA PRO A 43 -5.97 -4.05 -8.43
C PRO A 43 -4.50 -4.27 -8.80
N CYS A 44 -4.25 -4.72 -10.04
CA CYS A 44 -2.89 -4.93 -10.55
C CYS A 44 -2.05 -3.66 -10.49
N SER A 45 -2.67 -2.48 -10.65
CA SER A 45 -2.00 -1.17 -10.55
C SER A 45 -1.49 -0.86 -9.14
N TRP A 46 -1.91 -1.59 -8.11
CA TRP A 46 -1.43 -1.41 -6.73
C TRP A 46 -0.37 -2.45 -6.33
N SER A 47 -0.21 -3.52 -7.10
CA SER A 47 0.71 -4.63 -6.84
C SER A 47 2.14 -4.32 -7.28
N HIS A 48 2.75 -3.27 -6.74
CA HIS A 48 4.12 -2.83 -7.07
C HIS A 48 5.23 -3.57 -6.28
N TYR A 49 4.87 -4.50 -5.41
CA TYR A 49 5.78 -5.34 -4.62
C TYR A 49 5.23 -6.77 -4.54
N THR A 50 6.02 -7.70 -4.00
CA THR A 50 5.58 -9.10 -3.85
C THR A 50 4.38 -9.17 -2.90
N VAL A 51 3.25 -9.59 -3.44
CA VAL A 51 1.99 -9.81 -2.71
C VAL A 51 1.70 -11.31 -2.71
N PRO A 52 1.27 -11.90 -1.57
CA PRO A 52 0.87 -13.31 -1.53
C PRO A 52 -0.24 -13.64 -2.54
N ALA A 53 -0.17 -14.82 -3.15
CA ALA A 53 -1.20 -15.28 -4.07
C ALA A 53 -2.56 -15.36 -3.35
N GLY A 54 -3.61 -14.81 -3.98
CA GLY A 54 -4.96 -14.82 -3.42
C GLY A 54 -5.21 -13.79 -2.30
N MET A 55 -4.27 -12.87 -2.02
CA MET A 55 -4.52 -11.79 -1.08
C MET A 55 -5.68 -10.90 -1.55
N THR A 56 -6.67 -10.71 -0.69
CA THR A 56 -7.79 -9.81 -0.97
C THR A 56 -7.36 -8.35 -0.82
N VAL A 57 -8.12 -7.44 -1.46
CA VAL A 57 -7.85 -6.00 -1.32
C VAL A 57 -7.93 -5.51 0.13
N ILE A 58 -8.81 -6.08 0.96
CA ILE A 58 -8.95 -5.68 2.37
C ILE A 58 -7.73 -6.10 3.19
N GLN A 59 -7.24 -7.33 2.98
CA GLN A 59 -6.01 -7.81 3.60
C GLN A 59 -4.82 -6.95 3.15
N TRP A 60 -4.73 -6.66 1.85
CA TRP A 60 -3.68 -5.82 1.29
C TRP A 60 -3.68 -4.41 1.86
N VAL A 61 -4.85 -3.76 2.03
CA VAL A 61 -4.94 -2.42 2.63
C VAL A 61 -4.39 -2.42 4.06
N SER A 62 -4.66 -3.49 4.82
CA SER A 62 -4.18 -3.64 6.20
C SER A 62 -2.65 -3.79 6.23
N ASP A 63 -2.09 -4.73 5.46
CA ASP A 63 -0.64 -4.93 5.33
C ASP A 63 0.07 -3.67 4.79
N PHE A 64 -0.47 -3.05 3.74
CA PHE A 64 0.10 -1.84 3.16
C PHE A 64 0.14 -0.69 4.19
N SER A 65 -0.88 -0.57 5.03
CA SER A 65 -0.90 0.43 6.11
C SER A 65 0.21 0.20 7.13
N GLU A 66 0.49 -1.05 7.49
CA GLU A 66 1.61 -1.40 8.39
C GLU A 66 2.96 -1.07 7.76
N ARG A 67 3.14 -1.38 6.47
CA ARG A 67 4.36 -1.03 5.71
C ARG A 67 4.59 0.48 5.66
N ILE A 68 3.54 1.27 5.47
CA ILE A 68 3.65 2.74 5.48
C ILE A 68 4.03 3.25 6.88
N LYS A 69 3.43 2.73 7.95
CA LYS A 69 3.81 3.09 9.33
C LYS A 69 5.26 2.75 9.61
N GLN A 70 5.74 1.59 9.15
CA GLN A 70 7.14 1.20 9.29
C GLN A 70 8.07 2.18 8.55
N LEU A 71 7.73 2.54 7.31
CA LEU A 71 8.50 3.54 6.54
C LEU A 71 8.53 4.90 7.24
N GLN A 72 7.42 5.32 7.84
CA GLN A 72 7.35 6.56 8.64
C GLN A 72 8.29 6.49 9.84
N ASN A 73 8.26 5.39 10.61
CA ASN A 73 9.14 5.19 11.77
C ASN A 73 10.62 5.21 11.36
N ILE A 74 10.98 4.53 10.27
CA ILE A 74 12.36 4.54 9.73
C ILE A 74 12.76 5.96 9.35
N SER A 75 11.89 6.70 8.66
CA SER A 75 12.19 8.07 8.22
C SER A 75 12.42 9.02 9.39
N GLN A 76 11.64 8.87 10.48
CA GLN A 76 11.79 9.64 11.69
C GLN A 76 13.09 9.28 12.43
N ALA A 77 13.37 7.99 12.62
CA ALA A 77 14.61 7.52 13.24
C ALA A 77 15.86 7.95 12.46
N ALA A 78 15.79 7.92 11.13
CA ALA A 78 16.86 8.40 10.25
C ALA A 78 17.10 9.92 10.43
N ALA A 79 16.03 10.70 10.61
CA ALA A 79 16.10 12.14 10.84
C ALA A 79 16.59 12.51 12.24
N SER A 80 16.33 11.69 13.27
CA SER A 80 16.66 11.98 14.67
C SER A 80 18.02 11.44 15.15
N GLY A 81 18.52 10.32 14.60
CA GLY A 81 19.64 9.58 15.22
C GLY A 81 20.82 9.19 14.32
N GLY A 82 20.74 9.42 13.00
CA GLY A 82 21.78 8.97 12.07
C GLY A 82 21.93 7.43 11.96
N ALA A 83 22.92 6.97 11.20
CA ALA A 83 23.04 5.58 10.69
C ALA A 83 23.08 4.44 11.74
N LYS A 84 23.23 4.74 13.04
CA LYS A 84 23.29 3.72 14.11
C LYS A 84 21.91 3.13 14.43
N GLU A 85 20.82 3.87 14.23
CA GLU A 85 19.46 3.42 14.56
C GLU A 85 18.77 2.68 13.39
N LEU A 86 19.24 2.86 12.14
CA LEU A 86 18.68 2.16 10.98
C LEU A 86 18.84 0.63 11.05
N LYS A 87 19.89 0.12 11.71
CA LYS A 87 20.16 -1.33 11.81
C LYS A 87 19.06 -2.09 12.53
N VAL A 88 18.44 -1.50 13.55
CA VAL A 88 17.37 -2.14 14.33
C VAL A 88 16.09 -2.26 13.52
N SER A 89 15.77 -1.23 12.72
CA SER A 89 14.53 -1.24 11.93
C SER A 89 14.61 -2.12 10.69
N ILE A 90 15.79 -2.24 10.06
CA ILE A 90 16.01 -3.14 8.91
C ILE A 90 15.98 -4.62 9.35
N LEU A 91 16.50 -4.95 10.54
CA LEU A 91 16.44 -6.32 11.06
C LEU A 91 15.00 -6.79 11.29
N CYS A 92 14.10 -5.89 11.68
CA CYS A 92 12.67 -6.19 11.85
C CYS A 92 11.96 -6.45 10.52
N CYS A 93 12.34 -5.75 9.43
CA CYS A 93 11.86 -6.08 8.08
C CYS A 93 12.24 -7.50 7.65
N ILE A 94 13.47 -7.94 7.96
CA ILE A 94 13.94 -9.29 7.60
C ILE A 94 13.24 -10.36 8.45
N ALA A 95 13.01 -10.09 9.73
CA ALA A 95 12.31 -11.02 10.62
C ALA A 95 10.85 -11.25 10.22
N PHE A 96 10.15 -10.23 9.71
CA PHE A 96 8.76 -10.36 9.27
C PHE A 96 8.63 -11.14 7.94
N SER A 97 9.60 -11.02 7.03
CA SER A 97 9.63 -11.82 5.80
C SER A 97 9.86 -13.32 6.05
N HIS A 98 10.37 -13.72 7.21
CA HIS A 98 10.65 -15.12 7.55
C HIS A 98 9.58 -15.77 8.45
N CYS A 99 8.55 -15.02 8.83
CA CYS A 99 7.43 -15.49 9.69
C CYS A 99 6.12 -15.56 8.90
N GLY A 100 6.18 -16.02 7.65
CA GLY A 100 5.04 -16.21 6.75
C GLY A 100 5.06 -17.56 6.01
N GLU A 101 5.93 -18.47 6.44
CA GLU A 101 5.98 -19.86 5.98
C GLU A 101 5.74 -20.75 7.20
N GLY A 102 4.47 -21.05 7.48
CA GLY A 102 4.03 -21.90 8.59
C GLY A 102 2.54 -22.17 8.50
#